data_AF-A0A3C2D8C5-F1
#
_entry.id   AF-A0A3C2D8C5-F1
#
_cell.length_a   1.000
_cell.length_b   1.000
_cell.length_c   1.000
_cell.angle_alpha   90.00
_cell.angle_beta   90.00
_cell.angle_gamma   90.00
#
_symmetry.space_group_name_H-M   'P 1'
#
loop_
_entity.id
_entity.type
_entity.pdbx_description
1 polymer ?
#
loop_
_entity_poly.entity_id
_entity_poly.type
_entity_poly.pdbx_seq_one_letter_code
_entity_poly.pdbx_strand_id
1 'polypeptide(L)' 'MDQASQVKVINAGFTILRCDDQPTSRIKFKGKDNHEWRTLEKFETKAARDRAFKNFMEMSFTIND' A
#
# COMPACT_ATOMS: atom_id res chain seq x y z
N MET A 1 -1.98 9.55 6.49
CA MET A 1 -1.30 10.75 5.94
C MET A 1 -2.29 11.71 5.26
N ASP A 2 -2.05 13.03 5.15
CA ASP A 2 -2.91 13.93 4.35
C ASP A 2 -2.58 13.83 2.84
N GLN A 3 -3.52 14.22 1.98
CA GLN A 3 -3.37 14.04 0.52
C GLN A 3 -2.15 14.80 -0.05
N ALA A 4 -1.83 15.99 0.47
CA ALA A 4 -0.70 16.76 -0.02
C ALA A 4 0.64 16.07 0.34
N SER A 5 0.76 15.52 1.54
CA SER A 5 1.93 14.74 1.92
C SER A 5 2.06 13.45 1.13
N GLN A 6 0.94 12.74 0.85
CA GLN A 6 0.95 11.55 0.00
C GLN A 6 1.51 11.87 -1.41
N VAL A 7 1.11 13.00 -2.00
CA VAL A 7 1.63 13.41 -3.32
C VAL A 7 3.13 13.70 -3.27
N LYS A 8 3.64 14.32 -2.20
CA LYS A 8 5.08 14.61 -2.06
C LYS A 8 5.92 13.34 -2.03
N VAL A 9 5.54 12.35 -1.21
CA VAL A 9 6.27 11.08 -1.11
C VAL A 9 6.16 10.26 -2.40
N ILE A 10 5.02 10.28 -3.06
CA ILE A 10 4.83 9.65 -4.38
C ILE A 10 5.74 10.30 -5.43
N ASN A 11 5.81 11.63 -5.47
CA ASN A 11 6.70 12.36 -6.37
C ASN A 11 8.18 12.08 -6.08
N ALA A 12 8.54 11.81 -4.83
CA ALA A 12 9.87 11.35 -4.43
C ALA A 12 10.16 9.89 -4.80
N GLY A 13 9.20 9.16 -5.37
CA GLY A 13 9.35 7.78 -5.82
C GLY A 13 8.87 6.72 -4.83
N PHE A 14 8.27 7.12 -3.71
CA PHE A 14 7.73 6.17 -2.75
C PHE A 14 6.37 5.62 -3.20
N THR A 15 6.14 4.35 -2.90
CA THR A 15 4.85 3.69 -3.02
C THR A 15 4.23 3.59 -1.63
N ILE A 16 3.00 4.08 -1.50
CA ILE A 16 2.24 4.04 -0.27
C ILE A 16 1.39 2.78 -0.29
N LEU A 17 1.50 1.95 0.74
CA LEU A 17 0.66 0.78 0.96
C LEU A 17 -0.33 1.02 2.09
N ARG A 18 -1.48 0.36 1.98
CA ARG A 18 -2.53 0.37 2.99
C ARG A 18 -3.19 -1.00 3.05
N CYS A 19 -3.34 -1.54 4.24
CA CYS A 19 -4.16 -2.74 4.46
C CYS A 19 -5.65 -2.37 4.47
N ASP A 20 -6.48 -3.15 3.79
CA ASP A 20 -7.94 -3.03 3.80
C ASP A 20 -8.54 -4.43 3.97
N ASP A 21 -9.50 -4.59 4.88
CA ASP A 21 -10.09 -5.88 5.23
C ASP A 21 -11.53 -6.08 4.76
N GLN A 22 -12.17 -5.05 4.20
CA GLN A 22 -13.60 -5.08 3.94
C GLN A 22 -13.88 -5.06 2.43
N PRO A 23 -14.65 -5.99 1.85
CA PRO A 23 -15.21 -7.22 2.43
C PRO A 23 -14.22 -8.41 2.49
N THR A 24 -13.02 -8.24 1.92
CA THR A 24 -11.97 -9.26 1.86
C THR A 24 -10.63 -8.63 2.23
N SER A 25 -9.77 -9.37 2.94
CA SER A 25 -8.38 -8.95 3.22
C SER A 25 -7.63 -8.65 1.93
N ARG A 26 -7.11 -7.43 1.79
CA ARG A 26 -6.39 -6.95 0.60
C ARG A 26 -5.37 -5.89 0.96
N ILE A 27 -4.36 -5.75 0.12
CA ILE A 27 -3.42 -4.64 0.19
C ILE A 27 -3.76 -3.68 -0.94
N LYS A 28 -3.89 -2.40 -0.60
CA LYS A 28 -4.01 -1.31 -1.55
C LYS A 28 -2.67 -0.59 -1.67
N PHE A 29 -2.40 -0.07 -2.84
CA PHE A 29 -1.22 0.74 -3.11
C PHE A 29 -1.60 2.03 -3.82
N LYS A 30 -0.73 3.04 -3.67
CA LYS A 30 -0.78 4.32 -4.36
C LYS A 30 0.66 4.73 -4.68
N GLY A 31 0.96 4.99 -5.94
CA GLY A 31 2.33 5.16 -6.42
C GLY A 31 2.43 6.20 -7.54
N LYS A 32 3.63 6.38 -8.09
CA LYS A 32 3.92 7.43 -9.08
C LYS A 32 3.08 7.32 -10.35
N ASP A 33 2.86 6.10 -10.82
CA ASP A 33 2.05 5.86 -12.03
C ASP A 33 0.53 5.93 -11.74
N ASN A 34 0.14 5.83 -10.46
CA ASN A 34 -1.26 5.77 -10.05
C ASN A 34 -1.46 6.58 -8.77
N HIS A 35 -1.88 7.84 -8.93
CA HIS A 35 -2.23 8.73 -7.82
C HIS A 35 -3.54 8.36 -7.10
N GLU A 36 -4.15 7.23 -7.47
CA GLU A 36 -5.37 6.69 -6.86
C GLU A 36 -5.07 5.37 -6.16
N TRP A 37 -5.90 5.04 -5.16
CA TRP A 37 -5.80 3.77 -4.45
C TRP A 37 -6.23 2.61 -5.35
N ARG A 38 -5.30 1.69 -5.61
CA ARG A 38 -5.59 0.45 -6.35
C ARG A 38 -5.35 -0.75 -5.47
N THR A 39 -6.08 -1.84 -5.75
CA THR A 39 -5.81 -3.13 -5.10
C THR A 39 -4.55 -3.74 -5.72
N LEU A 40 -3.55 -3.99 -4.89
CA LEU A 40 -2.35 -4.72 -5.27
C LEU A 40 -2.67 -6.22 -5.36
N GLU A 41 -3.19 -6.77 -4.27
CA GLU A 41 -3.47 -8.19 -4.13
C GLU A 41 -4.60 -8.42 -3.12
N LYS A 42 -5.38 -9.48 -3.34
CA LYS A 42 -6.41 -9.96 -2.42
C LYS A 42 -5.90 -11.22 -1.74
N PHE A 43 -6.21 -11.37 -0.46
CA PHE A 43 -5.79 -12.47 0.38
C PHE A 43 -7.01 -13.15 0.98
N GLU A 44 -6.93 -14.48 1.12
CA GLU A 44 -7.98 -15.27 1.74
C GLU A 44 -8.04 -15.06 3.25
N THR A 45 -6.90 -14.75 3.89
CA THR A 45 -6.81 -14.56 5.34
C THR A 45 -6.04 -13.30 5.70
N LYS A 46 -6.38 -12.72 6.86
CA LYS A 46 -5.65 -11.58 7.46
C LYS A 46 -4.18 -11.91 7.67
N ALA A 47 -3.88 -13.12 8.14
CA ALA A 47 -2.50 -13.57 8.37
C ALA A 47 -1.68 -13.62 7.07
N ALA A 48 -2.27 -14.08 5.95
CA ALA A 48 -1.59 -14.08 4.65
C ALA A 48 -1.27 -12.66 4.17
N ARG A 49 -2.24 -11.75 4.30
CA ARG A 49 -2.06 -10.33 4.01
C ARG A 49 -0.94 -9.72 4.86
N ASP A 50 -0.91 -9.99 6.16
CA ASP A 50 0.08 -9.38 7.06
C ASP A 50 1.50 -9.85 6.75
N ARG A 51 1.67 -11.12 6.36
CA ARG A 51 2.97 -11.64 5.87
C ARG A 51 3.40 -10.94 4.58
N ALA A 52 2.49 -10.83 3.61
CA ALA A 52 2.78 -10.15 2.36
C ALA A 52 3.09 -8.66 2.60
N PHE A 53 2.32 -7.99 3.44
CA PHE A 53 2.53 -6.60 3.82
C PHE A 53 3.91 -6.39 4.44
N LYS A 54 4.33 -7.27 5.36
CA LYS A 54 5.67 -7.22 5.94
C LYS A 54 6.76 -7.35 4.88
N ASN A 55 6.61 -8.27 3.93
CA ASN A 55 7.57 -8.43 2.82
C ASN A 55 7.63 -7.16 1.94
N PHE A 56 6.49 -6.52 1.68
CA PHE A 56 6.48 -5.27 0.92
C PHE A 56 7.15 -4.11 1.68
N MET A 57 7.02 -4.07 3.00
CA MET A 57 7.66 -3.06 3.86
C MET A 57 9.18 -3.20 3.94
N GLU A 58 9.76 -4.33 3.53
CA GLU A 58 11.22 -4.50 3.41
C GLU A 58 11.80 -3.83 2.16
N MET A 59 10.95 -3.39 1.21
CA MET A 59 11.39 -2.70 0.00
C MET A 59 11.76 -1.24 0.29
N SER A 60 12.87 -0.76 -0.29
CA SER A 60 13.48 0.53 0.01
C SER A 60 12.66 1.78 -0.32
N PHE A 61 11.57 1.64 -1.08
CA PHE A 61 10.68 2.73 -1.49
C PHE A 61 9.22 2.49 -1.13
N THR A 62 8.96 1.66 -0.12
CA THR A 62 7.61 1.36 0.35
C THR A 62 7.37 2.00 1.71
N ILE A 63 6.23 2.67 1.86
CA ILE A 63 5.79 3.26 3.12
C ILE A 63 4.34 2.89 3.41
N ASN A 64 3.97 2.84 4.69
CA ASN A 64 2.59 2.68 5.12
C ASN A 64 1.89 4.05 5.21
N ASP A 65 0.61 4.11 4.84
CA ASP A 65 -0.24 5.31 5.00
C ASP A 65 -0.63 5.64 6.45
#